data_AF-A0A955I3P5-F1
#
_entry.id   AF-A0A955I3P5-F1
#
_cell.length_a   1.000
_cell.length_b   1.000
_cell.length_c   1.000
_cell.angle_alpha   90.00
_cell.angle_beta   90.00
_cell.angle_gamma   90.00
#
_symmetry.space_group_name_H-M   'P 1'
#
loop_
_entity.id
_entity.type
_entity.pdbx_description
1 polymer ?
#
loop_
_entity_poly.entity_id
_entity_poly.type
_entity_poly.pdbx_seq_one_letter_code
_entity_poly.pdbx_strand_id
1 'polypeptide(L)'
;MPGIKGFGPKKAVDLINRFGHLPDIYEHIKELPQKMQDVLIVERENAFLSLDLATVIIDLEVGFSVDDAYISSSERFHLPSFIQFLAKMEFHSLIKKFG
;
A
#
# COMPACT_ATOMS: atom_id res chain seq x y z
N MET A 1 6.66 -3.58 7.04
CA MET A 1 7.09 -4.75 6.26
C MET A 1 8.43 -5.23 6.79
N PRO A 2 8.67 -6.55 6.92
CA PRO A 2 9.89 -7.10 7.51
C PRO A 2 11.15 -6.86 6.66
N GLY A 3 11.03 -6.86 5.33
CA GLY A 3 12.14 -6.61 4.40
C GLY A 3 13.24 -7.68 4.46
N ILE A 4 14.41 -7.35 3.91
CA ILE A 4 15.60 -8.21 3.93
C ILE A 4 16.67 -7.52 4.79
N LYS A 5 17.14 -8.17 5.86
CA LYS A 5 18.14 -7.59 6.75
C LYS A 5 19.45 -7.29 6.01
N GLY A 6 20.00 -6.10 6.21
CA GLY A 6 21.24 -5.67 5.56
C GLY A 6 21.10 -5.24 4.09
N PHE A 7 19.86 -5.23 3.55
CA PHE A 7 19.50 -4.66 2.26
C PHE A 7 18.77 -3.33 2.45
N GLY A 8 19.54 -2.25 2.48
CA GLY A 8 18.99 -0.90 2.43
C GLY A 8 18.63 -0.46 1.00
N PRO A 9 18.05 0.74 0.83
CA PRO A 9 17.55 1.25 -0.45
C PRO A 9 18.59 1.18 -1.58
N LYS A 10 19.85 1.52 -1.31
CA LYS A 10 20.92 1.47 -2.32
C LYS A 10 21.10 0.07 -2.91
N LYS A 11 21.27 -0.94 -2.05
CA LYS A 11 21.44 -2.33 -2.50
C LYS A 11 20.21 -2.87 -3.22
N ALA A 12 19.02 -2.50 -2.75
CA ALA A 12 17.77 -2.92 -3.39
C ALA A 12 17.66 -2.32 -4.80
N VAL A 13 17.91 -1.02 -4.96
CA VAL A 13 17.91 -0.33 -6.26
C VAL A 13 18.96 -0.92 -7.19
N ASP A 14 20.18 -1.21 -6.71
CA ASP A 14 21.24 -1.80 -7.52
C ASP A 14 20.83 -3.18 -8.08
N LEU A 15 20.17 -4.03 -7.28
CA LEU A 15 19.68 -5.32 -7.74
C LEU A 15 18.51 -5.20 -8.71
N ILE A 16 17.55 -4.33 -8.41
CA ILE A 16 16.38 -4.10 -9.26
C ILE A 16 16.80 -3.56 -10.63
N ASN A 17 17.75 -2.61 -10.66
CA ASN A 17 18.27 -2.08 -11.91
C ASN A 17 19.03 -3.12 -12.74
N ARG A 18 19.66 -4.12 -12.09
CA ARG A 18 20.43 -5.16 -12.79
C ARG A 18 19.57 -6.32 -13.29
N PHE A 19 18.60 -6.75 -12.50
CA PHE A 19 17.86 -8.00 -12.76
C PHE A 19 16.37 -7.80 -12.97
N GLY A 20 15.80 -6.65 -12.63
CA GLY A 20 14.36 -6.40 -12.70
C GLY A 20 13.69 -6.55 -11.35
N HIS A 21 12.76 -7.49 -11.22
CA HIS A 21 11.95 -7.64 -10.02
C HIS A 21 12.51 -8.68 -9.06
N LEU A 22 11.91 -8.77 -7.88
CA LEU A 22 12.35 -9.70 -6.84
C LEU A 22 12.47 -11.15 -7.36
N PRO A 23 11.51 -11.72 -8.11
CA PRO A 23 11.66 -13.07 -8.67
C PRO A 23 12.88 -13.21 -9.57
N ASP A 24 13.12 -12.25 -10.47
CA ASP A 24 14.23 -12.27 -11.42
C ASP A 24 15.60 -12.26 -10.72
N ILE A 25 15.70 -11.54 -9.59
CA ILE A 25 16.90 -11.57 -8.72
C ILE A 25 17.18 -12.99 -8.20
N TYR A 26 16.13 -13.76 -7.85
CA TYR A 26 16.28 -15.14 -7.38
C TYR A 26 16.63 -16.11 -8.50
N GLU A 27 16.19 -15.86 -9.75
CA GLU A 27 16.59 -16.65 -10.92
C GLU A 27 18.10 -16.50 -11.21
N HIS A 28 18.63 -15.28 -11.04
CA HIS A 28 20.04 -14.94 -11.27
C HIS A 28 20.88 -14.97 -9.99
N ILE A 29 20.41 -15.61 -8.92
CA ILE A 29 21.05 -15.54 -7.59
C ILE A 29 22.51 -16.00 -7.61
N LYS A 30 22.87 -16.94 -8.49
CA LYS A 30 24.24 -17.48 -8.62
C LYS A 30 25.25 -16.47 -9.18
N GLU A 31 24.78 -15.38 -9.80
CA GLU A 31 25.64 -14.30 -10.32
C GLU A 31 26.05 -13.28 -9.24
N LEU A 32 25.43 -13.37 -8.06
CA LEU A 32 25.69 -12.45 -6.96
C LEU A 32 26.91 -12.90 -6.13
N PRO A 33 27.57 -11.99 -5.39
CA PRO A 33 28.60 -12.38 -4.43
C PRO A 33 28.05 -13.37 -3.39
N GLN A 34 28.82 -14.38 -2.99
CA GLN A 34 28.37 -15.45 -2.08
C GLN A 34 27.66 -14.92 -0.82
N LYS A 35 28.23 -13.90 -0.17
CA LYS A 35 27.62 -13.27 1.02
C LYS A 35 26.21 -12.71 0.78
N MET A 36 25.93 -12.20 -0.42
CA MET A 36 24.59 -11.72 -0.77
C MET A 36 23.66 -12.88 -1.04
N GLN A 37 24.14 -13.94 -1.71
CA GLN A 37 23.37 -15.17 -1.94
C GLN A 37 22.88 -15.75 -0.61
N ASP A 38 23.79 -15.91 0.36
CA ASP A 38 23.47 -16.50 1.66
C ASP A 38 22.35 -15.73 2.37
N VAL A 39 22.42 -14.39 2.37
CA VAL A 39 21.39 -13.53 2.97
C VAL A 39 20.06 -13.65 2.21
N LEU A 40 20.08 -13.59 0.87
CA LEU A 40 18.87 -13.68 0.05
C LEU A 40 18.17 -15.03 0.18
N ILE A 41 18.94 -16.13 0.30
CA ILE A 41 18.41 -17.47 0.51
C ILE A 41 17.72 -17.58 1.88
N VAL A 42 18.39 -17.12 2.94
CA VAL A 42 17.85 -17.17 4.31
C VAL A 42 16.62 -16.28 4.46
N GLU A 43 16.62 -15.09 3.86
CA GLU A 43 15.54 -14.11 3.99
C GLU A 43 14.48 -14.22 2.89
N ARG A 44 14.47 -15.31 2.09
CA ARG A 44 13.56 -15.48 0.95
C ARG A 44 12.10 -15.31 1.33
N GLU A 45 11.65 -15.99 2.37
CA GLU A 45 10.25 -15.91 2.81
C GLU A 45 9.87 -14.49 3.23
N ASN A 46 10.74 -13.79 3.97
CA ASN A 46 10.52 -12.40 4.37
C ASN A 46 10.48 -11.45 3.17
N ALA A 47 11.33 -11.67 2.16
CA ALA A 47 11.36 -10.89 0.94
C ALA A 47 10.05 -10.99 0.16
N PHE A 48 9.58 -12.22 -0.08
CA PHE A 48 8.33 -12.47 -0.82
C PHE A 48 7.10 -12.07 0.00
N LEU A 49 7.10 -12.26 1.31
CA LEU A 49 6.05 -11.73 2.18
C LEU A 49 5.99 -10.20 2.12
N SER A 50 7.15 -9.52 2.11
CA SER A 50 7.19 -8.07 1.98
C SER A 50 6.68 -7.60 0.62
N LEU A 51 6.96 -8.36 -0.45
CA LEU A 51 6.41 -8.10 -1.78
C LEU A 51 4.89 -8.22 -1.79
N ASP A 52 4.34 -9.31 -1.26
CA ASP A 52 2.90 -9.54 -1.15
C ASP A 52 2.20 -8.41 -0.39
N LEU A 53 2.70 -8.08 0.80
CA LEU A 53 2.17 -6.99 1.63
C LEU A 53 2.27 -5.62 0.97
N ALA A 54 3.26 -5.40 0.10
CA ALA A 54 3.46 -4.13 -0.60
C ALA A 54 2.69 -4.02 -1.91
N THR A 55 2.19 -5.15 -2.43
CA THR A 55 1.53 -5.19 -3.72
C THR A 55 0.13 -4.61 -3.58
N VAL A 56 -0.16 -3.57 -4.35
CA VAL A 56 -1.50 -3.01 -4.44
C VAL A 56 -2.32 -3.86 -5.42
N ILE A 57 -3.44 -4.40 -4.94
CA ILE A 57 -4.42 -5.08 -5.78
C ILE A 57 -5.22 -4.00 -6.53
N ILE A 58 -5.07 -3.94 -7.85
CA ILE A 58 -5.67 -2.90 -8.70
C ILE A 58 -6.88 -3.38 -9.51
N ASP A 59 -7.09 -4.69 -9.54
CA ASP A 59 -8.15 -5.41 -10.26
C ASP A 59 -9.17 -6.02 -9.29
N LEU A 60 -9.30 -5.42 -8.10
CA LEU A 60 -10.27 -5.85 -7.10
C LEU A 60 -11.70 -5.57 -7.60
N GLU A 61 -12.49 -6.63 -7.77
CA GLU A 61 -13.91 -6.51 -8.05
C GLU A 61 -14.62 -5.95 -6.82
N VAL A 62 -15.07 -4.69 -6.92
CA VAL A 62 -15.85 -4.00 -5.89
C VAL A 62 -17.28 -3.84 -6.37
N GLY A 63 -18.25 -4.05 -5.47
CA GLY A 63 -19.68 -4.04 -5.79
C GLY A 63 -20.29 -2.66 -6.07
N PHE A 64 -19.47 -1.68 -6.44
CA PHE A 64 -19.89 -0.31 -6.78
C PHE A 64 -18.89 0.32 -7.75
N SER A 65 -19.37 1.25 -8.58
CA SER A 65 -18.55 2.04 -9.49
C SER A 65 -18.04 3.32 -8.82
N VAL A 66 -17.05 3.97 -9.44
CA VAL A 66 -16.57 5.27 -8.97
C VAL A 66 -17.69 6.31 -8.95
N ASP A 67 -18.61 6.26 -9.92
CA ASP A 67 -19.74 7.17 -10.00
C ASP A 67 -20.73 6.96 -8.84
N ASP A 68 -20.93 5.72 -8.39
CA ASP A 68 -21.76 5.41 -7.22
C ASP A 68 -21.18 5.99 -5.91
N ALA A 69 -19.84 6.09 -5.84
CA ALA A 69 -19.12 6.66 -4.71
C ALA A 69 -18.99 8.20 -4.79
N TYR A 70 -19.38 8.82 -5.89
CA TYR A 70 -19.31 10.26 -6.05
C TYR A 70 -20.35 10.95 -5.18
N ILE A 71 -19.90 11.78 -4.23
CA ILE A 71 -20.76 12.60 -3.39
C ILE A 71 -20.55 14.06 -3.75
N SER A 72 -21.55 14.67 -4.37
CA SER A 72 -21.52 16.12 -4.61
C SER A 72 -21.68 16.88 -3.28
N SER A 73 -20.90 17.94 -3.11
CA SER A 73 -20.93 18.77 -1.90
C SER A 73 -22.27 19.46 -1.67
N SER A 74 -23.03 19.71 -2.74
CA SER A 74 -24.36 20.31 -2.72
C SER A 74 -25.46 19.37 -2.19
N GLU A 75 -25.30 18.05 -2.25
CA GLU A 75 -26.40 17.11 -2.01
C GLU A 75 -26.43 16.48 -0.61
N ARG A 76 -25.30 16.40 0.11
CA ARG A 76 -25.27 15.66 1.40
C ARG A 76 -24.83 16.43 2.63
N PHE A 77 -23.99 17.46 2.51
CA PHE A 77 -23.48 18.15 3.70
C PHE A 77 -24.49 19.07 4.37
N HIS A 78 -25.54 19.48 3.66
CA HIS A 78 -26.65 20.27 4.21
C HIS A 78 -27.88 19.43 4.56
N LEU A 79 -27.79 18.09 4.49
CA LEU A 79 -28.91 17.25 4.88
C LEU A 79 -29.20 17.40 6.37
N PRO A 80 -30.46 17.65 6.77
CA PRO A 80 -30.80 17.77 8.19
C PRO A 80 -30.40 16.55 9.01
N SER A 81 -30.51 15.34 8.42
CA SER A 81 -30.08 14.09 9.06
C SER A 81 -28.57 14.02 9.30
N PHE A 82 -27.77 14.59 8.40
CA PHE A 82 -26.32 14.66 8.56
C PHE A 82 -25.94 15.65 9.68
N ILE A 83 -26.55 16.83 9.73
CA ILE A 83 -26.31 17.80 10.80
C ILE A 83 -26.75 17.27 12.16
N GLN A 84 -27.89 16.58 12.24
CA GLN A 84 -28.34 15.90 13.46
C GLN A 84 -27.37 14.80 13.91
N PHE A 85 -26.82 14.02 12.97
CA PHE A 85 -25.78 13.04 13.27
C PHE A 85 -24.53 13.71 13.86
N LEU A 86 -24.05 14.80 13.24
CA LEU A 86 -22.90 15.55 13.75
C LEU A 86 -23.16 16.16 15.13
N ALA A 87 -24.37 16.67 15.40
CA ALA A 87 -24.78 17.19 16.71
C ALA A 87 -24.78 16.09 17.78
N LYS A 88 -25.33 14.91 17.47
CA LYS A 88 -25.30 13.75 18.36
C LYS A 88 -23.88 13.27 18.67
N MET A 89 -22.97 13.39 17.70
CA MET A 89 -21.55 13.04 17.85
C MET A 89 -20.71 14.17 18.45
N GLU A 90 -21.32 15.30 18.82
CA GLU A 90 -20.66 16.47 19.41
C GLU A 90 -19.56 17.09 18.51
N PHE A 91 -19.68 16.96 17.19
CA PHE A 91 -18.73 17.52 16.22
C PHE A 91 -19.01 19.00 15.89
N HIS A 92 -18.93 19.86 16.90
CA HIS A 92 -19.25 21.30 16.84
C HIS A 92 -18.57 22.08 15.70
N SER A 93 -17.29 21.78 15.40
CA SER A 93 -16.55 22.45 14.33
C SER A 93 -17.05 22.06 12.93
N LEU A 94 -17.48 20.81 12.75
CA LEU A 94 -18.04 20.33 11.49
C LEU A 94 -19.47 20.83 11.28
N ILE A 95 -20.27 20.94 12.36
CA ILE A 95 -21.59 21.58 12.31
C ILE A 95 -21.46 23.03 11.84
N LYS A 96 -20.48 23.79 12.35
CA LYS A 96 -20.23 25.16 11.88
C LYS A 96 -19.83 25.23 10.41
N LYS A 97 -19.16 24.18 9.89
CA LYS A 97 -18.65 24.13 8.51
C LYS A 97 -19.71 23.71 7.49
N PHE A 98 -20.64 22.85 7.89
CA PHE A 98 -21.59 22.20 6.98
C PHE A 98 -23.07 22.52 7.28
N GLY A 99 -23.37 23.02 8.48
CA GLY A 99 -24.71 23.46 8.88
C GLY A 99 -25.05 24.88 8.44
#